data_AF-A0A0G0PFK3-F1
#
_entry.id   AF-A0A0G0PFK3-F1
#
_cell.length_a   1.000
_cell.length_b   1.000
_cell.length_c   1.000
_cell.angle_alpha   90.00
_cell.angle_beta   90.00
_cell.angle_gamma   90.00
#
_symmetry.space_group_name_H-M   'P 1'
#
loop_
_entity.id
_entity.type
_entity.pdbx_description
1 polymer ?
#
loop_
_entity_poly.entity_id
_entity_poly.type
_entity_poly.pdbx_seq_one_letter_code
_entity_poly.pdbx_strand_id
1 'polypeptide(L)'
;MKRVYAEVGFGNKEFLSTEIEENDNEYRISSFNLPKNIDDYYLRVWILRTVMILSTKDGIKIAKKKKNRFKLIFGIGGEDVRI
;
A
#
# COMPACT_ATOMS: atom_id res chain seq x y z
N MET A 1 -0.38 -18.65 1.07
CA MET A 1 -1.44 -17.60 1.13
C MET A 1 -0.97 -16.44 0.29
N LYS A 2 -1.87 -15.80 -0.46
CA LYS A 2 -1.51 -14.68 -1.34
C LYS A 2 -1.91 -13.39 -0.65
N ARG A 3 -0.93 -12.52 -0.32
CA ARG A 3 -1.24 -11.18 0.20
C ARG A 3 -1.38 -10.23 -0.96
N VAL A 4 -2.41 -9.40 -0.91
CA VAL A 4 -2.72 -8.45 -1.98
C VAL A 4 -2.86 -7.07 -1.34
N TYR A 5 -2.13 -6.11 -1.88
CA TYR A 5 -2.15 -4.72 -1.45
C TYR A 5 -2.54 -3.85 -2.63
N ALA A 6 -3.80 -3.42 -2.66
CA ALA A 6 -4.33 -2.53 -3.69
C ALA A 6 -4.11 -1.09 -3.26
N GLU A 7 -3.27 -0.35 -4.00
CA GLU A 7 -2.91 1.04 -3.74
C GLU A 7 -3.45 1.98 -4.82
N VAL A 8 -3.96 3.13 -4.39
CA VAL A 8 -4.33 4.27 -5.23
C VAL A 8 -3.69 5.53 -4.67
N GLY A 9 -3.08 6.35 -5.51
CA GLY A 9 -2.48 7.58 -5.01
C GLY A 9 -1.64 8.39 -5.98
N PHE A 10 -1.29 9.58 -5.53
CA PHE A 10 -0.43 10.51 -6.24
C PHE A 10 1.01 10.44 -5.73
N GLY A 11 1.96 10.58 -6.64
CA GLY A 11 3.40 10.61 -6.34
C GLY A 11 4.10 9.24 -6.39
N ASN A 12 3.37 8.17 -6.70
CA ASN A 12 3.93 6.93 -7.24
C ASN A 12 4.05 6.99 -8.76
N LYS A 13 4.74 6.02 -9.36
CA LYS A 13 4.90 5.93 -10.82
C LYS A 13 3.53 5.78 -11.52
N GLU A 14 2.63 5.05 -10.87
CA GLU A 14 1.28 4.74 -11.34
C GLU A 14 0.27 5.31 -10.34
N PHE A 15 -0.88 5.75 -10.84
CA PHE A 15 -1.98 6.23 -9.99
C PHE A 15 -2.69 5.07 -9.27
N LEU A 16 -2.75 3.90 -9.91
CA LEU A 16 -3.34 2.67 -9.40
C LEU A 16 -2.28 1.56 -9.50
N SER A 17 -2.07 0.84 -8.42
CA SER A 17 -1.19 -0.33 -8.44
C SER A 17 -1.61 -1.36 -7.42
N THR A 18 -1.47 -2.63 -7.76
CA THR A 18 -1.65 -3.72 -6.81
C THR A 18 -0.35 -4.49 -6.66
N GLU A 19 0.10 -4.65 -5.43
CA GLU A 19 1.22 -5.49 -5.06
C GLU A 19 0.71 -6.83 -4.58
N ILE A 20 1.32 -7.90 -5.06
CA ILE A 20 0.93 -9.27 -4.74
C ILE A 20 2.17 -10.01 -4.24
N GLU A 21 2.05 -10.58 -3.04
CA GLU A 21 3.06 -11.45 -2.43
C GLU A 21 2.54 -12.90 -2.44
N GLU A 22 3.26 -13.80 -3.11
CA GLU A 22 2.96 -15.25 -3.14
C GLU A 22 4.25 -16.07 -3.03
N ASN A 23 4.39 -16.86 -1.96
CA ASN A 23 5.44 -17.87 -1.78
C ASN A 23 6.84 -17.38 -2.23
N ASP A 24 7.34 -16.31 -1.62
CA ASP A 24 8.62 -15.61 -1.91
C ASP A 24 8.69 -14.79 -3.23
N ASN A 25 7.61 -14.74 -4.01
CA ASN A 25 7.54 -13.87 -5.19
C ASN A 25 6.69 -12.64 -4.89
N GLU A 26 7.24 -11.48 -5.24
CA GLU A 26 6.52 -10.20 -5.20
C GLU A 26 6.40 -9.68 -6.63
N TYR A 27 5.17 -9.35 -7.05
CA TYR A 27 4.95 -8.69 -8.33
C TYR A 27 3.94 -7.57 -8.21
N ARG A 28 4.13 -6.54 -9.05
CA ARG A 28 3.29 -5.35 -9.08
C ARG A 28 2.51 -5.28 -10.37
N ILE A 29 1.21 -5.09 -10.27
CA ILE A 29 0.30 -4.88 -11.39
C ILE A 29 -0.11 -3.41 -11.41
N SER A 30 -0.03 -2.78 -12.57
CA SER A 30 -0.52 -1.42 -12.88
C SER A 30 -2.06 -1.33 -12.94
N SER A 31 -2.75 -1.97 -12.00
CA SER A 31 -4.20 -2.00 -11.93
C SER A 31 -4.64 -2.16 -10.49
N PHE A 32 -5.86 -1.74 -10.17
CA PHE A 32 -6.43 -1.83 -8.84
C PHE A 32 -7.23 -3.15 -8.71
N ASN A 33 -6.65 -4.14 -8.05
CA ASN A 33 -7.25 -5.44 -7.79
C ASN A 33 -7.43 -5.58 -6.28
N LEU A 34 -8.69 -5.53 -5.85
CA LEU A 34 -9.05 -5.61 -4.45
C LEU A 34 -8.85 -7.04 -3.92
N PRO A 35 -8.23 -7.23 -2.74
CA PRO A 35 -8.21 -8.54 -2.08
C PRO A 35 -9.62 -9.04 -1.75
N LYS A 36 -9.82 -10.37 -1.78
CA LYS A 36 -11.06 -11.02 -1.36
C LYS A 36 -11.35 -10.83 0.12
N ASN A 37 -10.34 -10.95 0.99
CA ASN A 37 -10.47 -10.73 2.42
C ASN A 37 -9.64 -9.52 2.83
N ILE A 38 -10.30 -8.39 3.09
CA ILE A 38 -9.62 -7.17 3.52
C ILE A 38 -9.35 -7.26 5.02
N ASP A 39 -8.09 -7.08 5.41
CA ASP A 39 -7.67 -7.08 6.81
C ASP A 39 -6.97 -5.79 7.24
N ASP A 40 -6.63 -4.92 6.29
CA ASP A 40 -6.04 -3.61 6.59
C ASP A 40 -6.43 -2.53 5.57
N TYR A 41 -6.66 -1.33 6.06
CA TYR A 41 -6.74 -0.11 5.27
C TYR A 41 -5.64 0.83 5.76
N TYR A 42 -4.87 1.39 4.83
CA TYR A 42 -3.82 2.34 5.18
C TYR A 42 -3.82 3.59 4.33
N LEU A 43 -3.51 4.71 4.96
CA LEU A 43 -3.27 6.00 4.33
C LEU A 43 -1.82 6.39 4.57
N ARG A 44 -1.05 6.50 3.48
CA ARG A 44 0.33 6.97 3.48
C ARG A 44 0.41 8.37 2.92
N VAL A 45 0.77 9.31 3.77
CA VAL A 45 0.97 10.73 3.44
C VAL A 45 2.46 11.05 3.55
N TRP A 46 3.09 11.35 2.42
CA TRP A 46 4.45 11.88 2.37
C TRP A 46 4.37 13.38 2.07
N ILE A 47 4.77 14.21 3.04
CA ILE A 47 4.89 15.66 2.88
C ILE A 47 6.33 16.06 3.18
N LEU A 48 7.02 16.60 2.17
CA LEU A 48 8.43 17.00 2.25
C LEU A 48 9.31 15.85 2.74
N ARG A 49 9.83 15.93 3.97
CA ARG A 49 10.68 14.90 4.58
C ARG A 49 9.92 13.95 5.48
N THR A 50 8.65 14.22 5.76
CA THR A 50 7.86 13.45 6.73
C THR A 50 6.97 12.49 5.98
N VAL A 51 7.01 11.22 6.39
CA VAL A 51 6.12 10.15 5.93
C VAL A 51 5.28 9.72 7.12
N MET A 52 3.97 9.87 6.99
CA MET A 52 2.99 9.34 7.90
C MET A 52 2.30 8.16 7.23
N ILE A 53 2.13 7.07 7.95
CA ILE A 53 1.36 5.90 7.55
C ILE A 53 0.35 5.68 8.67
N LEU A 54 -0.91 5.84 8.36
CA LEU A 54 -2.03 5.46 9.22
C LEU A 54 -2.54 4.13 8.69
N SER A 55 -2.54 3.08 9.50
CA SER A 55 -3.05 1.76 9.16
C SER A 55 -4.08 1.35 10.22
N THR A 56 -5.16 0.69 9.81
CA THR A 56 -6.14 0.14 10.76
C THR A 56 -5.57 -1.02 11.58
N LYS A 57 -4.61 -1.76 11.02
CA LYS A 57 -3.95 -2.91 11.65
C LYS A 57 -2.73 -2.53 12.48
N ASP A 58 -1.90 -1.64 11.94
CA ASP A 58 -0.60 -1.25 12.52
C ASP A 58 -0.64 0.11 13.25
N GLY A 59 -1.76 0.83 13.20
CA GLY A 59 -1.92 2.14 13.80
C GLY A 59 -1.16 3.25 13.06
N ILE A 60 -0.67 4.25 13.79
CA ILE A 60 0.00 5.43 13.23
C ILE A 60 1.52 5.26 13.30
N LYS A 61 2.19 5.33 12.16
CA LYS A 61 3.65 5.34 12.02
C LYS A 61 4.09 6.65 11.37
N ILE A 62 5.05 7.34 11.99
CA ILE A 62 5.62 8.58 11.45
C ILE A 62 7.13 8.41 11.33
N ALA A 63 7.68 8.73 10.16
CA ALA A 63 9.10 8.61 9.87
C ALA A 63 9.61 9.83 9.11
N LYS A 64 10.86 10.22 9.36
CA LYS A 64 11.57 11.24 8.56
C LYS A 64 12.46 10.58 7.51
N LYS A 65 12.42 11.10 6.28
CA LYS A 65 13.21 10.66 5.13
C LYS A 65 14.14 11.79 4.68
N LYS A 66 15.28 11.43 4.08
CA LYS A 66 16.31 12.40 3.64
C LYS A 66 15.87 13.23 2.43
N LYS A 67 14.96 12.72 1.60
CA LYS A 67 14.52 13.34 0.34
C LYS A 67 13.16 14.01 0.53
N ASN A 68 13.01 15.18 -0.10
CA ASN A 68 11.73 15.87 -0.16
C ASN A 68 10.88 15.23 -1.27
N ARG A 69 9.69 14.73 -0.93
CA ARG A 69 8.68 14.28 -1.89
C ARG A 69 7.28 14.62 -1.39
N PHE A 70 6.34 14.67 -2.33
CA PHE A 70 4.93 14.72 -2.02
C PHE A 70 4.29 13.44 -2.55
N LYS A 71 3.66 12.65 -1.66
CA LYS A 71 2.89 11.47 -2.04
C LYS A 71 1.64 11.39 -1.16
N LEU A 72 0.52 11.00 -1.74
CA LEU A 72 -0.71 10.69 -1.02
C LEU A 72 -1.23 9.38 -1.57
N ILE A 73 -1.14 8.32 -0.77
CA ILE A 73 -1.46 6.97 -1.19
C ILE A 73 -2.46 6.38 -0.19
N PHE A 74 -3.58 5.91 -0.69
CA PHE A 74 -4.51 5.08 0.04
C PHE A 74 -4.34 3.63 -0.43
N GLY A 75 -4.26 2.70 0.51
CA GLY A 75 -4.04 1.30 0.24
C GLY A 75 -4.97 0.40 1.03
N ILE A 76 -5.28 -0.75 0.45
CA ILE A 76 -6.11 -1.79 1.02
C ILE A 76 -5.29 -3.07 1.00
N GLY A 77 -4.96 -3.58 2.18
CA GLY A 77 -4.29 -4.85 2.39
C GLY A 77 -5.27 -5.96 2.69
N GLY A 78 -4.95 -7.15 2.22
CA GLY A 78 -5.78 -8.31 2.47
C GLY A 78 -5.17 -9.61 1.95
N GLU A 79 -5.95 -10.68 2.08
CA GLU A 79 -5.55 -12.02 1.70
C GLU A 79 -6.53 -12.62 0.69
N ASP A 80 -5.96 -13.14 -0.40
CA ASP A 80 -6.66 -13.98 -1.36
C ASP A 80 -6.44 -15.44 -0.96
N VAL A 81 -7.46 -16.03 -0.32
CA VAL A 81 -7.54 -17.48 -0.14
C VAL A 81 -8.03 -18.09 -1.45
N ARG A 82 -7.18 -18.89 -2.11
CA ARG A 82 -7.67 -19.84 -3.12
C ARG A 82 -8.43 -20.92 -2.35
N ILE A 83 -9.76 -20.97 -2.55
CA ILE A 83 -10.58 -22.14 -2.21
C ILE A 83 -10.21 -23.25 -3.19
#